data_AF-A0A8T2M0N4-F1
#
_entry.id   AF-A0A8T2M0N4-F1
#
_cell.length_a   1.000
_cell.length_b   1.000
_cell.length_c   1.000
_cell.angle_alpha   90.00
_cell.angle_beta   90.00
_cell.angle_gamma   90.00
#
_symmetry.space_group_name_H-M   'P 1'
#
loop_
_entity.id
_entity.type
_entity.pdbx_description
1 polymer ?
#
loop_
_entity_poly.entity_id
_entity_poly.type
_entity_poly.pdbx_seq_one_letter_code
_entity_poly.pdbx_strand_id
1 'polypeptide(L)'
;MTAYCKIGGLFIYLLFFLVQHGRGEECTQIKKHGQYSCEGRNLTYIPTSLPSSVKILDFSFNFLPTLKRSVFPQLYNLQHLDLTR
;
A
#
# COMPACT_ATOMS: atom_id res chain seq x y z
N MET A 1 -4.05 34.63 -22.00
CA MET A 1 -3.42 35.03 -20.72
C MET A 1 -3.69 33.91 -19.74
N THR A 2 -2.90 32.84 -19.75
CA THR A 2 -1.67 32.69 -18.94
C THR A 2 -0.54 32.10 -19.77
N ALA A 3 0.64 32.71 -19.67
CA ALA A 3 1.84 32.28 -20.37
C ALA A 3 2.47 31.10 -19.62
N TYR A 4 2.42 29.90 -20.18
CA TYR A 4 3.36 28.85 -19.83
C TYR A 4 4.70 29.23 -20.46
N CYS A 5 5.50 30.01 -19.73
CA CYS A 5 6.90 30.22 -20.03
C CYS A 5 7.55 28.83 -20.14
N LYS A 6 8.10 28.52 -21.31
CA LYS A 6 8.75 27.25 -21.62
C LYS A 6 9.98 27.04 -20.72
N ILE A 7 9.75 26.56 -19.50
CA ILE A 7 10.79 26.05 -18.60
C ILE A 7 10.85 24.54 -18.85
N GLY A 8 11.79 24.20 -19.75
CA GLY A 8 12.32 22.89 -20.10
C GLY A 8 11.50 21.65 -19.73
N GLY A 9 10.93 21.00 -20.74
CA GLY A 9 10.19 19.73 -20.60
C GLY A 9 10.94 18.62 -19.85
N LEU A 10 12.27 18.69 -19.71
CA LEU A 10 13.06 17.74 -18.92
C LEU A 10 12.78 17.81 -17.42
N PHE A 11 12.55 19.01 -16.85
CA PHE A 11 12.28 19.18 -15.42
C PHE A 11 10.89 18.66 -15.06
N ILE A 12 9.92 18.92 -15.92
CA ILE A 12 8.55 18.40 -15.81
C ILE A 12 8.58 16.86 -15.90
N TYR A 13 9.35 16.27 -16.83
CA TYR A 13 9.52 14.81 -16.92
C TYR A 13 10.14 14.23 -15.64
N LEU A 14 11.20 14.85 -15.10
CA LEU A 14 11.83 14.40 -13.85
C LEU A 14 10.86 14.46 -12.66
N LEU A 15 10.06 15.53 -12.56
CA LEU A 15 9.00 15.62 -11.55
C LEU A 15 7.97 14.50 -11.72
N PHE A 16 7.53 14.21 -12.95
CA PHE A 16 6.66 13.07 -13.21
C PHE A 16 7.31 11.74 -12.81
N PHE A 17 8.59 11.50 -13.12
CA PHE A 17 9.29 10.28 -12.70
C PHE A 17 9.40 10.13 -11.17
N LEU A 18 9.70 11.22 -10.45
CA LEU A 18 9.73 11.25 -8.98
C LEU A 18 8.35 11.00 -8.37
N VAL A 19 7.30 11.55 -8.97
CA VAL A 19 5.90 11.33 -8.55
C VAL A 19 5.45 9.89 -8.82
N GLN A 20 5.87 9.27 -9.93
CA GLN A 20 5.57 7.86 -10.22
C GLN A 20 6.30 6.90 -9.26
N HIS A 21 7.57 7.19 -8.91
CA HIS A 21 8.33 6.39 -7.93
C HIS A 21 7.97 6.68 -6.47
N GLY A 22 7.34 7.82 -6.19
CA GLY A 22 6.93 8.22 -4.84
C GLY A 22 5.64 7.57 -4.33
N ARG A 23 5.01 6.70 -5.14
CA ARG A 23 3.82 5.96 -4.73
C ARG A 23 4.25 4.79 -3.84
N GLY A 24 4.57 5.11 -2.58
CA GLY A 24 4.95 4.10 -1.58
C GLY A 24 3.92 2.98 -1.57
N GLU A 25 4.38 1.74 -1.75
CA GLU A 25 3.51 0.55 -1.74
C GLU A 25 2.69 0.52 -0.45
N GLU A 26 1.38 0.29 -0.51
CA GLU A 26 0.50 0.27 0.68
C GLU A 26 0.90 -0.80 1.70
N CYS A 27 1.60 -1.85 1.28
CA CYS A 27 2.18 -2.87 2.14
C CYS A 27 3.52 -3.30 1.55
N THR A 28 4.48 -3.66 2.39
CA THR A 28 5.80 -4.15 1.98
C THR A 28 5.97 -5.62 2.33
N GLN A 29 6.60 -6.37 1.44
CA GLN A 29 6.98 -7.76 1.71
C GLN A 29 8.20 -7.79 2.64
N ILE A 30 8.04 -8.26 3.87
CA ILE A 30 9.14 -8.31 4.85
C ILE A 30 10.00 -9.57 4.66
N LYS A 31 9.39 -10.70 4.25
CA LYS A 31 10.13 -11.96 4.03
C LYS A 31 9.61 -12.71 2.81
N LYS A 32 10.49 -13.53 2.20
CA LYS A 32 10.18 -14.35 1.01
C LYS A 32 9.07 -15.40 1.21
N HIS A 33 8.51 -15.56 2.41
CA HIS A 33 7.54 -16.61 2.74
C HIS A 33 6.11 -16.09 2.99
N GLY A 34 5.71 -15.02 2.30
CA GLY A 34 4.33 -14.49 2.39
C GLY A 34 4.07 -13.67 3.66
N GLN A 35 5.09 -13.01 4.20
CA GLN A 35 4.94 -12.05 5.30
C GLN A 35 4.95 -10.63 4.74
N TYR A 36 3.87 -9.90 5.03
CA TYR A 36 3.66 -8.51 4.59
C TYR A 36 3.37 -7.62 5.80
N SER A 37 3.84 -6.38 5.76
CA SER A 37 3.47 -5.35 6.72
C SER A 37 2.91 -4.13 6.01
N CYS A 38 1.80 -3.64 6.57
CA CYS A 38 1.16 -2.39 6.22
C CYS A 38 1.14 -1.46 7.44
N GLU A 39 2.01 -1.69 8.43
CA GLU A 39 2.04 -1.01 9.73
C GLU A 39 2.02 0.52 9.59
N GLY A 40 1.14 1.19 10.35
CA GLY A 40 1.23 2.63 10.53
C GLY A 40 0.94 3.47 9.29
N ARG A 41 0.26 2.91 8.29
CA ARG A 41 0.01 3.56 6.99
C ARG A 41 -1.32 4.29 6.92
N ASN A 42 -2.01 4.43 8.05
CA ASN A 42 -3.31 5.08 8.17
C ASN A 42 -4.36 4.51 7.19
N LEU A 43 -4.27 3.21 6.91
CA LEU A 43 -5.16 2.51 6.01
C LEU A 43 -6.49 2.21 6.70
N THR A 44 -7.56 2.26 5.91
CA THR A 44 -8.92 1.92 6.34
C THR A 44 -9.49 0.69 5.65
N TYR A 45 -8.69 0.04 4.81
CA TYR A 45 -8.99 -1.18 4.07
C TYR A 45 -7.71 -2.00 3.89
N ILE A 46 -7.87 -3.30 3.67
CA ILE A 46 -6.77 -4.19 3.32
C ILE A 46 -6.55 -4.14 1.81
N PRO A 47 -5.34 -3.81 1.31
CA PRO A 47 -5.07 -3.69 -0.12
C PRO A 47 -5.36 -4.95 -0.93
N THR A 48 -6.08 -4.80 -2.05
CA THR A 48 -6.36 -5.91 -2.98
C THR A 48 -5.14 -6.34 -3.80
N SER A 49 -4.07 -5.55 -3.78
CA SER A 49 -2.78 -5.85 -4.41
C SER A 49 -1.99 -6.92 -3.66
N LEU A 50 -2.36 -7.23 -2.41
CA LEU A 50 -1.74 -8.29 -1.64
C LEU A 50 -1.98 -9.65 -2.32
N PRO A 51 -0.93 -10.46 -2.52
CA PRO A 51 -1.09 -11.76 -3.16
C PRO A 51 -1.85 -12.73 -2.25
N SER A 52 -2.58 -13.68 -2.84
CA SER A 52 -3.29 -14.72 -2.10
C SER A 52 -2.37 -15.68 -1.31
N SER A 53 -1.06 -15.62 -1.56
CA SER A 53 -0.03 -16.39 -0.86
C SER A 53 0.38 -15.81 0.50
N VAL A 54 -0.16 -14.64 0.89
CA VAL A 54 0.10 -14.04 2.22
C VAL A 54 -0.31 -15.03 3.32
N LYS A 55 0.62 -15.27 4.24
CA LYS A 55 0.41 -16.09 5.45
C LYS A 55 0.38 -15.26 6.71
N ILE A 56 1.16 -14.19 6.74
CA ILE A 56 1.29 -13.30 7.90
C ILE A 56 1.09 -11.87 7.39
N LEU A 57 0.06 -11.21 7.90
CA LEU A 57 -0.23 -9.81 7.61
C LEU A 57 -0.16 -9.01 8.90
N ASP A 58 0.81 -8.11 8.95
CA ASP A 58 0.86 -7.06 9.96
C ASP A 58 0.10 -5.85 9.43
N PHE A 59 -1.06 -5.58 10.02
CA PHE A 59 -1.91 -4.42 9.73
C PHE A 59 -2.01 -3.50 10.96
N SER A 60 -1.07 -3.61 11.90
CA SER A 60 -1.06 -2.83 13.14
C SER A 60 -0.95 -1.32 12.88
N PHE A 61 -1.37 -0.52 13.84
CA PHE A 61 -1.38 0.95 13.77
C PHE A 61 -2.15 1.52 12.56
N ASN A 62 -3.15 0.78 12.06
CA ASN A 62 -4.13 1.25 11.07
C ASN A 62 -5.53 1.35 11.70
N PHE A 63 -6.54 1.71 10.90
CA PHE A 63 -7.93 1.85 11.38
C PHE A 63 -8.91 1.08 10.51
N LEU A 64 -9.20 -0.18 10.87
CA LEU A 64 -10.30 -0.95 10.28
C LEU A 64 -11.57 -0.80 11.11
N PRO A 65 -12.54 0.05 10.72
CA PRO A 65 -13.72 0.35 11.53
C PRO A 65 -14.67 -0.85 11.70
N THR A 66 -14.62 -1.81 10.78
CA THR A 66 -15.45 -3.03 10.84
C THR A 66 -14.67 -4.24 10.36
N LEU A 67 -14.85 -5.37 11.04
CA LEU A 67 -14.32 -6.67 10.60
C LEU A 67 -15.45 -7.49 9.97
N LYS A 68 -15.55 -7.42 8.64
CA LYS A 68 -16.49 -8.21 7.84
C LYS A 68 -15.72 -9.01 6.80
N ARG A 69 -16.29 -10.13 6.35
CA ARG A 69 -15.68 -11.00 5.33
C ARG A 69 -15.30 -10.24 4.05
N SER A 70 -16.08 -9.22 3.68
CA SER A 70 -15.84 -8.38 2.49
C SER A 70 -14.64 -7.44 2.59
N VAL A 71 -14.09 -7.22 3.79
CA VAL A 71 -12.94 -6.33 4.02
C VAL A 71 -11.63 -7.01 3.65
N PHE A 72 -11.58 -8.33 3.77
CA PHE A 72 -10.43 -9.12 3.39
C PHE A 72 -10.51 -9.46 1.90
N PRO A 73 -9.47 -9.17 1.09
CA PRO A 73 -9.35 -9.75 -0.23
C PRO A 73 -9.18 -11.27 -0.14
N GLN A 74 -8.99 -11.94 -1.28
CA GLN A 74 -8.84 -13.39 -1.38
C GLN A 74 -7.51 -13.92 -0.77
N LEU A 75 -7.31 -13.66 0.53
CA LEU A 75 -6.15 -14.07 1.33
C LEU A 75 -6.40 -15.45 1.96
N TYR A 76 -6.66 -16.45 1.10
CA TYR A 76 -7.07 -17.80 1.55
C TYR A 76 -6.02 -18.52 2.41
N ASN A 77 -4.74 -18.10 2.32
CA ASN A 77 -3.64 -18.69 3.06
C ASN A 77 -3.28 -17.93 4.34
N LEU A 78 -4.04 -16.90 4.72
CA LEU A 78 -3.75 -16.07 5.89
C LEU A 78 -3.86 -16.90 7.18
N GLN A 79 -2.77 -16.94 7.95
CA GLN A 79 -2.64 -17.70 9.20
C GLN A 79 -2.53 -16.78 10.40
N HIS A 80 -1.87 -15.63 10.24
CA HIS A 80 -1.68 -14.64 11.29
C HIS A 80 -2.05 -13.25 10.77
N LEU A 81 -2.86 -12.54 11.54
CA LEU A 81 -3.28 -11.17 11.28
C LEU A 81 -3.05 -10.35 12.55
N ASP A 82 -2.22 -9.31 12.46
CA ASP A 82 -2.04 -8.34 13.52
C ASP A 82 -2.87 -7.07 13.23
N LEU A 83 -3.74 -6.71 14.16
CA LEU A 83 -4.59 -5.49 14.13
C LEU A 83 -4.32 -4.58 15.33
N THR A 84 -3.21 -4.79 16.05
CA THR A 84 -2.86 -4.06 17.28
C THR A 84 -2.70 -2.56 17.02
N ARG A 85 -2.93 -1.74 18.06
CA ARG A 85 -2.74 -0.29 18.05
C ARG A 85 -1.83 0.13 19.20
#